data_AF-A0A8J3LKG8-F1
#
_entry.id   AF-A0A8J3LKG8-F1
#
_cell.length_a   1.000
_cell.length_b   1.000
_cell.length_c   1.000
_cell.angle_alpha   90.00
_cell.angle_beta   90.00
_cell.angle_gamma   90.00
#
_symmetry.space_group_name_H-M   'P 1'
#
loop_
_entity.id
_entity.type
_entity.pdbx_description
1 polymer ?
#
loop_
_entity_poly.entity_id
_entity_poly.type
_entity_poly.pdbx_seq_one_letter_code
_entity_poly.pdbx_strand_id
1 'polypeptide(L)'
;MRETSISRGTAGTLSAALLLLVLAYGYGAVAYLTTDAAYFPEQSPPGWSWPAVLVTMFGFVPAAVLLVFAWRAWRSPLVQSDPFTRRLLVAAGAATALMLLVMATPPGWQLFDWYVS
;
A
#
# COMPACT_ATOMS: atom_id res chain seq x y z
N MET A 1 31.32 -10.77 7.63
CA MET A 1 30.15 -9.94 7.24
C MET A 1 29.11 -10.09 8.34
N ARG A 2 28.79 -9.04 9.09
CA ARG A 2 27.71 -9.10 10.08
C ARG A 2 26.39 -9.13 9.30
N GLU A 3 25.73 -10.29 9.26
CA GLU A 3 24.34 -10.36 8.82
C GLU A 3 23.54 -9.48 9.77
N THR A 4 23.08 -8.33 9.29
CA THR A 4 22.11 -7.51 9.99
C THR A 4 20.81 -8.29 10.01
N SER A 5 20.63 -9.14 11.01
CA SER A 5 19.41 -9.93 11.18
C SER A 5 18.26 -8.97 11.47
N ILE A 6 17.28 -8.94 10.56
CA ILE A 6 16.11 -8.07 10.70
C ILE A 6 15.29 -8.61 11.87
N SER A 7 15.03 -7.75 12.86
CA SER A 7 14.29 -8.10 14.06
C SER A 7 12.81 -8.36 13.77
N ARG A 8 12.16 -9.14 14.65
CA ARG A 8 10.71 -9.38 14.60
C ARG A 8 9.91 -8.08 14.65
N GLY A 9 10.33 -7.12 15.48
CA GLY A 9 9.69 -5.82 15.60
C GLY A 9 9.72 -5.04 14.28
N THR A 10 10.88 -5.04 13.60
CA THR A 10 11.04 -4.39 12.29
C THR A 10 10.12 -5.01 11.23
N ALA A 11 10.00 -6.34 11.18
CA ALA A 11 9.09 -7.03 10.25
C ALA A 11 7.62 -6.71 10.54
N GLY A 12 7.26 -6.57 11.82
CA GLY A 12 5.94 -6.10 12.24
C GLY A 12 5.65 -4.68 11.77
N THR A 13 6.58 -3.74 11.99
CA THR A 13 6.44 -2.35 11.53
C THR A 13 6.34 -2.26 10.00
N LEU A 14 7.14 -3.02 9.26
CA LEU A 14 7.05 -3.10 7.80
C LEU A 14 5.67 -3.60 7.36
N SER A 15 5.17 -4.66 7.99
CA SER A 15 3.84 -5.20 7.68
C SER A 15 2.73 -4.19 7.95
N ALA A 16 2.81 -3.48 9.09
CA ALA A 16 1.85 -2.43 9.45
C ALA A 16 1.88 -1.27 8.44
N ALA A 17 3.07 -0.81 8.05
CA ALA A 17 3.22 0.27 7.06
C ALA A 17 2.64 -0.12 5.69
N LEU A 18 2.91 -1.34 5.23
CA LEU A 18 2.33 -1.89 4.00
C LEU A 18 0.79 -1.95 4.06
N LEU A 19 0.24 -2.47 5.16
CA LEU A 19 -1.21 -2.54 5.35
C LEU A 19 -1.86 -1.16 5.44
N LEU A 20 -1.21 -0.18 6.09
CA LEU A 20 -1.71 1.20 6.14
C LEU A 20 -1.82 1.82 4.76
N LEU A 21 -0.83 1.60 3.88
CA LEU A 21 -0.90 2.07 2.50
C LEU A 21 -2.05 1.40 1.73
N VAL A 22 -2.20 0.07 1.86
CA VAL A 22 -3.29 -0.66 1.21
C VAL A 22 -4.66 -0.18 1.69
N LEU A 23 -4.83 0.03 3.00
CA LEU A 23 -6.09 0.52 3.57
C LEU A 23 -6.40 1.94 3.13
N ALA A 24 -5.42 2.83 3.11
CA ALA A 24 -5.60 4.20 2.64
C ALA A 24 -5.95 4.26 1.15
N TYR A 25 -5.30 3.44 0.31
CA TYR A 25 -5.65 3.32 -1.10
C TYR A 25 -7.07 2.74 -1.28
N GLY A 26 -7.39 1.66 -0.56
CA GLY A 26 -8.71 1.03 -0.59
C GLY A 26 -9.82 1.99 -0.16
N TYR A 27 -9.57 2.81 0.86
CA TYR A 27 -10.47 3.88 1.29
C TYR A 27 -10.72 4.89 0.16
N GLY A 28 -9.68 5.25 -0.59
CA GLY A 28 -9.80 6.12 -1.76
C GLY A 28 -10.61 5.53 -2.90
N ALA A 29 -10.35 4.26 -3.20
CA ALA A 29 -11.11 3.53 -4.22
C ALA A 29 -12.60 3.46 -3.83
N VAL A 30 -12.91 3.20 -2.55
CA VAL A 30 -14.31 3.23 -2.06
C VAL A 30 -14.89 4.64 -2.17
N ALA A 31 -14.14 5.68 -1.82
CA ALA A 31 -14.60 7.07 -1.98
C ALA A 31 -14.99 7.34 -3.44
N TYR A 32 -14.08 7.09 -4.38
CA TYR A 32 -14.31 7.23 -5.82
C TYR A 32 -15.56 6.47 -6.30
N LEU A 33 -15.73 5.22 -5.88
CA LEU A 33 -16.88 4.40 -6.28
C LEU A 33 -18.21 4.84 -5.66
N THR A 34 -18.17 5.49 -4.49
CA THR A 34 -19.39 5.90 -3.76
C THR A 34 -19.82 7.33 -4.04
N THR A 35 -18.95 8.17 -4.60
CA THR A 35 -19.22 9.59 -4.87
C THR A 35 -19.62 9.88 -6.31
N ASP A 36 -19.99 8.87 -7.11
CA ASP A 36 -20.31 9.01 -8.53
C ASP A 36 -19.23 9.84 -9.28
N ALA A 37 -17.96 9.65 -8.90
CA ALA A 37 -16.82 10.41 -9.41
C ALA A 37 -16.71 10.37 -10.95
N ALA A 38 -17.17 9.27 -11.55
CA ALA A 38 -17.25 9.10 -13.00
C ALA A 38 -18.27 10.04 -13.69
N TYR A 39 -19.25 10.58 -12.96
CA TYR A 39 -20.32 11.43 -13.47
C TYR A 39 -20.19 12.89 -13.04
N PHE A 40 -19.49 13.18 -11.94
CA PHE A 40 -19.28 14.54 -11.42
C PHE A 40 -17.80 14.79 -11.05
N PRO A 41 -16.89 14.85 -12.04
CA PRO A 41 -15.46 15.03 -11.79
C PRO A 41 -15.12 16.38 -11.14
N GLU A 42 -15.95 17.41 -11.35
CA GLU A 42 -15.81 18.74 -10.73
C GLU A 42 -15.95 18.72 -9.20
N GLN A 43 -16.56 17.67 -8.63
CA GLN A 43 -16.60 17.45 -7.19
C GLN A 43 -15.31 16.77 -6.75
N SER A 44 -14.20 17.48 -6.99
CA SER A 44 -12.84 17.14 -6.57
C SER A 44 -12.86 16.49 -5.19
N PRO A 45 -11.97 15.51 -4.93
CA PRO A 45 -12.16 14.51 -3.91
C PRO A 45 -12.61 15.12 -2.59
N PRO A 46 -13.64 14.56 -1.93
CA PRO A 46 -14.14 15.11 -0.70
C PRO A 46 -13.01 15.32 0.31
N GLY A 47 -13.02 16.41 1.06
CA GLY A 47 -11.92 16.74 1.98
C GLY A 47 -11.60 15.65 3.01
N TRP A 48 -12.54 14.75 3.29
CA TRP A 48 -12.33 13.58 4.16
C TRP A 48 -11.47 12.47 3.52
N SER A 49 -11.32 12.47 2.19
CA SER A 49 -10.54 11.48 1.43
C SER A 49 -9.05 11.81 1.30
N TRP A 50 -8.58 12.85 1.99
CA TRP A 50 -7.18 13.31 1.94
C TRP A 50 -6.09 12.23 2.16
N PRO A 51 -6.27 11.19 3.01
CA PRO A 51 -5.24 10.15 3.15
C PRO A 51 -5.09 9.34 1.88
N ALA A 52 -6.20 9.13 1.16
CA ALA A 52 -6.20 8.45 -0.12
C ALA A 52 -5.56 9.30 -1.22
N VAL A 53 -5.79 10.63 -1.22
CA VAL A 53 -5.10 11.56 -2.13
C VAL A 53 -3.58 11.34 -2.03
N LEU A 54 -3.04 11.36 -0.81
CA LEU A 54 -1.60 11.21 -0.58
C LEU A 54 -1.07 9.86 -1.07
N VAL A 55 -1.81 8.78 -0.85
CA VAL A 55 -1.38 7.44 -1.28
C VAL A 55 -1.54 7.25 -2.78
N THR A 56 -2.58 7.79 -3.40
CA THR A 56 -2.76 7.72 -4.85
C THR A 56 -1.71 8.56 -5.58
N MET A 57 -1.38 9.75 -5.09
CA MET A 57 -0.38 10.64 -5.71
C MET A 57 1.05 10.20 -5.44
N PHE A 58 1.39 9.86 -4.21
CA PHE A 58 2.77 9.63 -3.78
C PHE A 58 3.05 8.20 -3.35
N GLY A 59 2.03 7.40 -3.07
CA GLY A 59 2.16 6.10 -2.40
C GLY A 59 2.80 5.00 -3.25
N PHE A 60 2.89 5.16 -4.59
CA PHE A 60 3.51 4.16 -5.46
C PHE A 60 4.99 3.91 -5.11
N VAL A 61 5.79 4.98 -5.01
CA VAL A 61 7.24 4.87 -4.72
C VAL A 61 7.50 4.35 -3.30
N PRO A 62 6.91 4.91 -2.23
CA PRO A 62 7.01 4.37 -0.87
C PRO A 62 6.57 2.91 -0.77
N ALA A 63 5.46 2.52 -1.42
CA ALA A 63 5.00 1.13 -1.42
C ALA A 63 6.02 0.19 -2.10
N ALA A 64 6.59 0.59 -3.24
CA ALA A 64 7.63 -0.17 -3.91
C ALA A 64 8.90 -0.31 -3.05
N VAL A 65 9.33 0.78 -2.41
CA VAL A 65 10.48 0.78 -1.50
C VAL A 65 10.23 -0.13 -0.29
N LEU A 66 9.06 -0.04 0.34
CA LEU A 66 8.67 -0.89 1.47
C LEU A 66 8.57 -2.37 1.06
N LEU A 67 8.12 -2.68 -0.15
CA LEU A 67 8.12 -4.05 -0.68
C LEU A 67 9.53 -4.61 -0.85
N VAL A 68 10.50 -3.82 -1.29
CA VAL A 68 11.91 -4.24 -1.37
C VAL A 68 12.44 -4.56 0.03
N PHE A 69 12.13 -3.74 1.02
CA PHE A 69 12.51 -4.00 2.41
C PHE A 69 11.79 -5.23 3.00
N ALA A 70 10.51 -5.42 2.70
CA ALA A 70 9.74 -6.59 3.11
C ALA A 70 10.29 -7.87 2.48
N TRP A 71 10.68 -7.84 1.21
CA TRP A 71 11.36 -8.96 0.54
C TRP A 71 12.69 -9.31 1.20
N ARG A 72 13.47 -8.30 1.59
CA ARG A 72 14.72 -8.51 2.34
C ARG A 72 14.46 -9.07 3.74
N ALA A 73 13.44 -8.57 4.44
CA ALA A 73 13.01 -9.08 5.74
C ALA A 73 12.52 -10.53 5.67
N TRP A 74 11.81 -10.90 4.60
CA TRP A 74 11.36 -12.27 4.35
C TRP A 74 12.51 -13.29 4.26
N ARG A 75 13.67 -12.89 3.76
CA ARG A 75 14.88 -13.74 3.69
C ARG A 75 15.60 -13.88 5.04
N SER A 76 15.21 -13.12 6.06
CA SER A 76 15.82 -13.19 7.40
C SER A 76 15.44 -14.50 8.11
N PRO A 77 16.41 -15.26 8.67
CA PRO A 77 16.14 -16.47 9.43
C PRO A 77 15.18 -16.25 10.62
N LEU A 78 15.26 -15.07 11.25
CA LEU A 78 14.39 -14.71 12.38
C LEU A 78 12.92 -14.61 11.95
N VAL A 79 12.64 -14.01 10.79
CA VAL A 79 11.28 -13.91 10.25
C VAL A 79 10.78 -15.28 9.76
N GLN A 80 11.67 -16.11 9.20
CA GLN A 80 11.32 -17.48 8.78
C GLN A 80 10.96 -18.39 9.97
N SER A 81 11.59 -18.17 11.12
CA SER A 81 11.36 -18.95 12.34
C SER A 81 10.02 -18.66 13.04
N ASP A 82 9.41 -17.49 12.78
CA ASP A 82 8.10 -17.12 13.34
C ASP A 82 7.00 -17.20 12.27
N PRO A 83 6.14 -18.24 12.30
CA PRO A 83 5.10 -18.44 11.29
C PRO A 83 4.05 -17.31 11.25
N PHE A 84 3.79 -16.63 12.38
CA PHE A 84 2.82 -15.54 12.41
C PHE A 84 3.38 -14.30 11.69
N THR A 85 4.57 -13.84 12.09
CA THR A 85 5.23 -12.69 11.45
C THR A 85 5.47 -12.95 9.98
N ARG A 86 5.87 -14.18 9.63
CA ARG A 86 6.03 -14.64 8.25
C ARG A 86 4.72 -14.45 7.46
N ARG A 87 3.62 -15.07 7.90
CA ARG A 87 2.32 -14.98 7.21
C ARG A 87 1.83 -13.55 7.07
N LEU A 88 1.96 -12.74 8.12
CA LEU A 88 1.56 -11.35 8.10
C LEU A 88 2.35 -10.54 7.06
N LEU A 89 3.67 -10.71 7.01
CA LEU A 89 4.53 -10.01 6.05
C LEU A 89 4.21 -10.40 4.60
N VAL A 90 3.90 -11.68 4.34
CA VAL A 90 3.45 -12.12 3.00
C VAL A 90 2.10 -11.57 2.65
N ALA A 91 1.13 -11.62 3.56
CA ALA A 91 -0.20 -11.10 3.30
C ALA A 91 -0.14 -9.60 3.00
N ALA A 92 0.58 -8.83 3.83
CA ALA A 92 0.79 -7.39 3.62
C ALA A 92 1.53 -7.10 2.31
N GLY A 93 2.59 -7.86 2.02
CA GLY A 93 3.36 -7.72 0.78
C GLY A 93 2.53 -8.06 -0.47
N ALA A 94 1.78 -9.16 -0.45
CA ALA A 94 0.91 -9.56 -1.56
C ALA A 94 -0.19 -8.52 -1.80
N ALA A 95 -0.85 -8.04 -0.73
CA ALA A 95 -1.86 -6.99 -0.84
C ALA A 95 -1.27 -5.68 -1.42
N THR A 96 -0.06 -5.31 -1.00
CA THR A 96 0.62 -4.11 -1.53
C THR A 96 1.03 -4.29 -2.99
N ALA A 97 1.51 -5.47 -3.38
CA ALA A 97 1.84 -5.76 -4.77
C ALA A 97 0.59 -5.70 -5.66
N LEU A 98 -0.54 -6.25 -5.19
CA LEU A 98 -1.82 -6.14 -5.89
C LEU A 98 -2.28 -4.68 -6.00
N MET A 99 -2.17 -3.90 -4.92
CA MET A 99 -2.45 -2.46 -4.95
C MET A 99 -1.63 -1.75 -6.02
N LEU A 100 -0.31 -1.97 -6.06
CA LEU A 100 0.57 -1.38 -7.09
C LEU A 100 0.20 -1.80 -8.50
N LEU A 101 -0.16 -3.07 -8.70
CA LEU A 101 -0.66 -3.55 -10.00
C LEU A 101 -1.92 -2.78 -10.40
N VAL A 102 -2.89 -2.64 -9.51
CA VAL A 102 -4.12 -1.87 -9.79
C VAL A 102 -3.78 -0.41 -10.11
N MET A 103 -2.90 0.24 -9.34
CA MET A 103 -2.45 1.61 -9.62
C MET A 103 -1.80 1.74 -11.00
N ALA A 104 -1.15 0.68 -11.49
CA ALA A 104 -0.53 0.64 -12.82
C ALA A 104 -1.50 0.24 -13.95
N THR A 105 -2.78 -0.03 -13.66
CA THR A 105 -3.80 -0.35 -14.66
C THR A 105 -4.71 0.84 -14.98
N PRO A 106 -5.43 0.84 -16.13
CA PRO A 106 -6.32 1.94 -16.49
C PRO A 106 -7.35 2.35 -15.42
N PRO A 107 -7.97 1.42 -14.64
CA PRO A 107 -8.83 1.80 -13.52
C PRO A 107 -8.09 2.59 -12.42
N GLY A 108 -6.82 2.27 -12.14
CA GLY A 108 -5.99 3.02 -11.21
C GLY A 108 -5.64 4.42 -11.72
N TRP A 109 -5.48 4.58 -13.02
CA TRP A 109 -5.26 5.90 -13.64
C TRP A 109 -6.48 6.79 -13.55
N GLN A 110 -7.68 6.25 -13.78
CA GLN A 110 -8.92 7.03 -13.60
C GLN A 110 -9.09 7.51 -12.16
N LEU A 111 -8.75 6.64 -11.18
CA LEU A 111 -8.74 7.02 -9.78
C LEU A 111 -7.73 8.15 -9.52
N PHE A 112 -6.51 8.04 -10.05
CA PHE A 112 -5.50 9.07 -9.95
C PHE A 112 -5.94 10.39 -10.60
N ASP A 113 -6.46 10.34 -11.82
CA ASP A 113 -6.92 11.49 -12.59
C ASP A 113 -8.01 12.24 -11.83
N TRP A 114 -8.97 11.53 -11.23
CA TRP A 114 -9.99 12.15 -10.37
C TRP A 114 -9.40 12.81 -9.11
N TYR A 115 -8.31 12.27 -8.57
CA TYR A 115 -7.64 12.86 -7.41
C TYR A 115 -6.82 14.12 -7.74
N VAL A 116 -6.49 14.35 -9.01
CA VAL A 116 -5.63 15.48 -9.45
C VAL A 116 -6.34 16.49 -10.36
N SER A 117 -7.56 16.20 -10.80
CA SER A 117 -8.46 17.10 -11.51
C SER A 117 -9.09 18.14 -10.59
#